data_AF-A0A9W7Y5V4-F1
#
_entry.id   AF-A0A9W7Y5V4-F1
#
_cell.length_a   1.000
_cell.length_b   1.000
_cell.length_c   1.000
_cell.angle_alpha   90.00
_cell.angle_beta   90.00
_cell.angle_gamma   90.00
#
_symmetry.space_group_name_H-M   'P 1'
#
loop_
_entity.id
_entity.type
_entity.pdbx_description
1 polymer ?
#
loop_
_entity_poly.entity_id
_entity_poly.type
_entity_poly.pdbx_seq_one_letter_code
_entity_poly.pdbx_strand_id
1 'polypeptide(L)'
;SLVVRVGVSPGGNQNPISTGLGVAQTQELREALATFQAKKEAQHGPGGGKSYFFIDSFDDQMTYYLASAFSDIAVHPAGYLPLTGISSTQFYFKDLADRLGIDVHVEARKDYKSVVAPFSQSRMPEKHRENMMSLLESLNTTFIGDVARSRAADITSCAQASGSDSQPATAAEVVRKAMEEGPIAAPDAQRLGLVTAQDYLFDVGLVISRRKALSVGNYLRARKREAGKTAPKPQKSDDEGPVTVGVVYLAGGIERRSQLGAHRLSRALLEAAKDTDVGGIVLRIDSGGGDVIASDTIGATVDYVQTKFGKPVVASYGNVSASGAYYASASCKRIFASPGTITGSIGVAAMRPIFTRKLLGSIGTNVEELYTIDNRSGSLFLAPQGAELERHRKLVDAIYATFTERVAKGRGYSREGVEQVAQGRIFTGTQALSNGLVDEMGGFTRAIEAAAQMAYGSQVEILKKSVVYRLESLAKALDSELPPLVFNDEAASKQPVAAGASTPDKPIFKADITRNIRVKEFPEEKGVIRILINSFMDGDIDSALDCIPTAGIGALLHDAVSGGVSAAFENGLSSLLSRDPHRLLEQSARRQQGARAESSDTEFK
;
A
#
# COMPACT_ATOMS: atom_id res chain seq x y z
N SER A 1 -19.94 0.67 -20.56
CA SER A 1 -19.57 -0.41 -19.64
C SER A 1 -18.07 -0.59 -19.55
N LEU A 2 -17.58 -0.97 -18.36
CA LEU A 2 -16.17 -1.27 -18.08
C LEU A 2 -16.02 -2.76 -17.78
N VAL A 3 -14.97 -3.40 -18.29
CA VAL A 3 -14.64 -4.80 -18.00
C VAL A 3 -13.26 -4.88 -17.37
N VAL A 4 -13.14 -5.71 -16.33
CA VAL A 4 -11.89 -6.09 -15.70
C VAL A 4 -11.75 -7.60 -15.74
N ARG A 5 -10.57 -8.06 -16.13
CA ARG A 5 -10.13 -9.44 -15.98
C ARG A 5 -8.82 -9.44 -15.21
N VAL A 6 -8.78 -10.25 -14.15
CA VAL A 6 -7.53 -10.56 -13.44
C VAL A 6 -7.20 -12.00 -13.80
N GLY A 7 -6.00 -12.22 -14.34
CA GLY A 7 -5.58 -13.52 -14.85
C GLY A 7 -4.07 -13.61 -14.95
N VAL A 8 -3.56 -14.81 -15.23
CA VAL A 8 -2.12 -15.06 -15.37
C VAL A 8 -1.57 -14.23 -16.54
N SER A 9 -0.52 -13.45 -16.30
CA SER A 9 0.15 -12.68 -17.35
C SER A 9 0.66 -13.64 -18.44
N PRO A 10 0.59 -13.29 -19.75
CA PRO A 10 0.98 -14.18 -20.86
C PRO A 10 2.46 -14.64 -20.91
N GLY A 11 3.26 -14.42 -19.86
CA GLY A 11 4.70 -14.70 -19.87
C GLY A 11 5.41 -14.91 -18.54
N GLY A 12 4.77 -15.23 -17.42
CA GLY A 12 5.57 -15.45 -16.18
C GLY A 12 4.83 -16.01 -14.97
N ASN A 13 5.39 -17.12 -14.47
CA ASN A 13 5.26 -17.81 -13.17
C ASN A 13 3.87 -18.08 -12.57
N GLN A 14 3.77 -19.21 -11.85
CA GLN A 14 2.63 -19.68 -11.06
C GLN A 14 2.34 -18.78 -9.83
N ASN A 15 2.35 -17.46 -10.00
CA ASN A 15 1.97 -16.54 -8.95
C ASN A 15 0.44 -16.56 -8.77
N PRO A 16 -0.06 -16.49 -7.53
CA PRO A 16 -1.49 -16.40 -7.27
C PRO A 16 -2.09 -15.19 -8.00
N ILE A 17 -3.30 -15.36 -8.53
CA ILE A 17 -4.04 -14.32 -9.26
C ILE A 17 -4.50 -13.28 -8.24
N SER A 18 -3.67 -12.25 -8.04
CA SER A 18 -3.90 -11.19 -7.06
C SER A 18 -3.73 -9.79 -7.65
N THR A 19 -4.49 -8.84 -7.15
CA THR A 19 -4.33 -7.41 -7.49
C THR A 19 -3.06 -6.79 -6.91
N GLY A 20 -2.46 -7.39 -5.87
CA GLY A 20 -1.30 -6.86 -5.15
C GLY A 20 -1.56 -5.57 -4.36
N LEU A 21 -2.83 -5.20 -4.18
CA LEU A 21 -3.24 -3.97 -3.49
C LEU A 21 -3.53 -4.23 -2.01
N GLY A 22 -3.16 -3.28 -1.15
CA GLY A 22 -3.58 -3.28 0.24
C GLY A 22 -5.00 -2.73 0.43
N VAL A 23 -5.51 -2.80 1.67
CA VAL A 23 -6.91 -2.49 2.00
C VAL A 23 -7.33 -1.08 1.60
N ALA A 24 -6.55 -0.07 1.98
CA ALA A 24 -6.87 1.33 1.69
C ALA A 24 -6.86 1.62 0.19
N GLN A 25 -5.87 1.07 -0.53
CA GLN A 25 -5.77 1.24 -1.98
C GLN A 25 -6.96 0.58 -2.70
N THR A 26 -7.38 -0.61 -2.26
CA THR A 26 -8.58 -1.27 -2.78
C THR A 26 -9.84 -0.45 -2.49
N GLN A 27 -9.96 0.15 -1.31
CA GLN A 27 -11.06 1.07 -0.99
C GLN A 27 -11.10 2.31 -1.90
N GLU A 28 -9.94 2.90 -2.20
CA GLU A 28 -9.86 4.04 -3.14
C GLU A 28 -10.32 3.65 -4.56
N LEU A 29 -10.00 2.43 -5.00
CA LEU A 29 -10.48 1.93 -6.31
C LEU A 29 -11.98 1.65 -6.31
N ARG A 30 -12.51 1.07 -5.22
CA ARG A 30 -13.96 0.85 -5.05
C ARG A 30 -14.71 2.18 -5.11
N GLU A 31 -14.21 3.22 -4.43
CA GLU A 31 -14.79 4.58 -4.47
C GLU A 31 -14.71 5.20 -5.88
N ALA A 32 -13.57 5.04 -6.56
CA ALA A 32 -13.41 5.51 -7.93
C ALA A 32 -14.36 4.81 -8.90
N LEU A 33 -14.59 3.50 -8.73
CA LEU A 33 -15.54 2.73 -9.52
C LEU A 33 -16.99 3.18 -9.26
N ALA A 34 -17.38 3.36 -8.00
CA ALA A 34 -18.69 3.89 -7.65
C ALA A 34 -18.94 5.27 -8.28
N THR A 35 -17.93 6.15 -8.21
CA THR A 35 -17.99 7.48 -8.85
C THR A 35 -18.13 7.36 -10.38
N PHE A 36 -17.40 6.42 -11.00
CA PHE A 36 -17.51 6.15 -12.43
C PHE A 36 -18.92 5.68 -12.81
N GLN A 37 -19.46 4.70 -12.08
CA GLN A 37 -20.79 4.14 -12.31
C GLN A 37 -21.86 5.23 -12.21
N ALA A 38 -21.86 6.02 -11.13
CA ALA A 38 -22.82 7.10 -10.90
C ALA A 38 -22.76 8.17 -12.00
N LYS A 39 -21.56 8.62 -12.39
CA LYS A 39 -21.41 9.59 -13.49
C LYS A 39 -21.92 9.05 -14.82
N LYS A 40 -21.69 7.75 -15.08
CA LYS A 40 -22.12 7.12 -16.33
C LYS A 40 -23.62 6.86 -16.39
N GLU A 41 -24.22 6.52 -15.26
CA GLU A 41 -25.67 6.42 -15.12
C GLU A 41 -26.35 7.78 -15.29
N ALA A 42 -25.80 8.85 -14.70
CA ALA A 42 -26.29 10.21 -14.93
C ALA A 42 -26.17 10.64 -16.41
N GLN A 43 -25.12 10.20 -17.12
CA GLN A 43 -24.89 10.55 -18.52
C GLN A 43 -25.74 9.74 -19.52
N HIS A 44 -25.99 8.46 -19.24
CA HIS A 44 -26.54 7.51 -20.21
C HIS A 44 -27.84 6.82 -19.75
N GLY A 45 -28.39 7.22 -18.61
CA GLY A 45 -29.58 6.62 -18.01
C GLY A 45 -29.29 5.33 -17.23
N PRO A 46 -30.34 4.68 -16.67
CA PRO A 46 -30.23 3.49 -15.84
C PRO A 46 -29.39 2.39 -16.50
N GLY A 47 -28.41 1.86 -15.76
CA GLY A 47 -27.50 0.82 -16.26
C GLY A 47 -26.39 1.32 -17.21
N GLY A 48 -26.33 2.61 -17.53
CA GLY A 48 -25.25 3.22 -18.32
C GLY A 48 -23.85 3.09 -17.68
N GLY A 49 -23.81 2.91 -16.36
CA GLY A 49 -22.61 2.70 -15.55
C GLY A 49 -22.17 1.26 -15.36
N LYS A 50 -22.86 0.24 -15.94
CA LYS A 50 -22.56 -1.18 -15.66
C LYS A 50 -21.08 -1.55 -15.83
N SER A 51 -20.59 -2.34 -14.90
CA SER A 51 -19.20 -2.79 -14.83
C SER A 51 -19.14 -4.28 -14.53
N TYR A 52 -18.17 -4.95 -15.15
CA TYR A 52 -18.05 -6.42 -15.14
C TYR A 52 -16.68 -6.82 -14.63
N PHE A 53 -16.66 -7.76 -13.69
CA PHE A 53 -15.45 -8.41 -13.21
C PHE A 53 -15.51 -9.88 -13.58
N PHE A 54 -14.49 -10.38 -14.27
CA PHE A 54 -14.35 -11.79 -14.59
C PHE A 54 -13.04 -12.35 -14.05
N ILE A 55 -13.12 -13.53 -13.45
CA ILE A 55 -11.98 -14.26 -12.92
C ILE A 55 -12.24 -15.76 -12.94
N ASP A 56 -11.20 -16.58 -13.13
CA ASP A 56 -11.37 -18.04 -13.10
C ASP A 56 -11.65 -18.52 -11.66
N SER A 57 -10.84 -18.12 -10.69
CA SER A 57 -11.08 -18.32 -9.26
C SER A 57 -10.42 -17.22 -8.44
N PHE A 58 -10.93 -16.93 -7.25
CA PHE A 58 -10.28 -15.99 -6.34
C PHE A 58 -9.24 -16.72 -5.49
N ASP A 59 -7.97 -16.29 -5.57
CA ASP A 59 -6.89 -16.83 -4.71
C ASP A 59 -6.73 -16.04 -3.41
N ASP A 60 -7.27 -14.82 -3.35
CA ASP A 60 -7.20 -13.96 -2.17
C ASP A 60 -8.48 -13.14 -1.94
N GLN A 61 -8.74 -12.80 -0.66
CA GLN A 61 -9.93 -12.05 -0.25
C GLN A 61 -9.95 -10.60 -0.73
N MET A 62 -8.79 -9.98 -0.94
CA MET A 62 -8.69 -8.58 -1.35
C MET A 62 -9.08 -8.39 -2.82
N THR A 63 -8.80 -9.37 -3.67
CA THR A 63 -9.26 -9.41 -5.06
C THR A 63 -10.78 -9.55 -5.12
N TYR A 64 -11.38 -10.42 -4.30
CA TYR A 64 -12.85 -10.48 -4.18
C TYR A 64 -13.43 -9.19 -3.58
N TYR A 65 -12.75 -8.60 -2.60
CA TYR A 65 -13.17 -7.32 -2.04
C TYR A 65 -13.21 -6.24 -3.10
N LEU A 66 -12.24 -6.14 -4.02
CA LEU A 66 -12.35 -5.23 -5.16
C LEU A 66 -13.51 -5.62 -6.08
N ALA A 67 -13.59 -6.89 -6.47
CA ALA A 67 -14.60 -7.41 -7.39
C ALA A 67 -16.03 -7.14 -6.91
N SER A 68 -16.28 -7.20 -5.60
CA SER A 68 -17.60 -6.98 -5.01
C SER A 68 -18.20 -5.58 -5.28
N ALA A 69 -17.39 -4.59 -5.71
CA ALA A 69 -17.87 -3.26 -6.12
C ALA A 69 -18.34 -3.20 -7.58
N PHE A 70 -18.07 -4.24 -8.38
CA PHE A 70 -18.54 -4.32 -9.76
C PHE A 70 -20.02 -4.70 -9.79
N SER A 71 -20.69 -4.28 -10.86
CA SER A 71 -22.13 -4.55 -11.05
C SER A 71 -22.37 -6.04 -11.26
N ASP A 72 -21.52 -6.66 -12.07
CA ASP A 72 -21.59 -8.07 -12.44
C ASP A 72 -20.24 -8.73 -12.13
N ILE A 73 -20.28 -9.89 -11.48
CA ILE A 73 -19.10 -10.72 -11.14
C ILE A 73 -19.36 -12.12 -11.68
N ALA A 74 -18.56 -12.51 -12.67
CA ALA A 74 -18.56 -13.84 -13.24
C ALA A 74 -17.32 -14.61 -12.77
N VAL A 75 -17.56 -15.80 -12.24
CA VAL A 75 -16.50 -16.73 -11.79
C VAL A 75 -16.64 -18.05 -12.52
N HIS A 76 -15.55 -18.79 -12.71
CA HIS A 76 -15.65 -20.13 -13.28
C HIS A 76 -16.52 -21.04 -12.38
N PRO A 77 -17.33 -21.97 -12.92
CA PRO A 77 -18.17 -22.86 -12.10
C PRO A 77 -17.40 -23.71 -11.07
N ALA A 78 -16.14 -24.04 -11.37
CA ALA A 78 -15.25 -24.75 -10.46
C ALA A 78 -14.38 -23.83 -9.56
N GLY A 79 -14.58 -22.52 -9.64
CA GLY A 79 -13.89 -21.54 -8.81
C GLY A 79 -14.48 -21.43 -7.40
N TYR A 80 -13.84 -20.62 -6.57
CA TYR A 80 -14.28 -20.37 -5.20
C TYR A 80 -13.97 -18.94 -4.75
N LEU A 81 -14.56 -18.55 -3.62
CA LEU A 81 -14.32 -17.29 -2.92
C LEU A 81 -13.61 -17.61 -1.58
N PRO A 82 -12.40 -17.10 -1.33
CA PRO A 82 -11.62 -17.41 -0.13
C PRO A 82 -12.09 -16.60 1.09
N LEU A 83 -13.39 -16.38 1.27
CA LEU A 83 -13.96 -15.62 2.38
C LEU A 83 -13.73 -16.35 3.72
N THR A 84 -12.70 -15.96 4.47
CA THR A 84 -12.30 -16.64 5.71
C THR A 84 -11.99 -15.67 6.86
N GLY A 85 -12.33 -14.38 6.67
CA GLY A 85 -12.06 -13.33 7.64
C GLY A 85 -10.62 -12.82 7.58
N ILE A 86 -10.37 -11.71 8.29
CA ILE A 86 -9.05 -11.10 8.38
C ILE A 86 -8.32 -11.65 9.61
N SER A 87 -7.14 -12.21 9.41
CA SER A 87 -6.29 -12.76 10.46
C SER A 87 -4.85 -12.23 10.34
N SER A 88 -4.08 -12.41 11.41
CA SER A 88 -2.66 -12.06 11.45
C SER A 88 -1.87 -13.19 12.10
N THR A 89 -0.78 -13.60 11.46
CA THR A 89 0.18 -14.57 11.99
C THR A 89 1.49 -13.84 12.29
N GLN A 90 2.08 -14.11 13.46
CA GLN A 90 3.33 -13.48 13.85
C GLN A 90 4.24 -14.46 14.59
N PHE A 91 5.50 -14.50 14.19
CA PHE A 91 6.54 -15.29 14.83
C PHE A 91 7.20 -14.55 15.99
N TYR A 92 7.67 -15.31 16.97
CA TYR A 92 8.43 -14.83 18.12
C TYR A 92 9.75 -15.60 18.21
N PHE A 93 10.86 -14.89 18.21
CA PHE A 93 12.21 -15.42 18.00
C PHE A 93 13.09 -15.38 19.25
N LYS A 94 12.58 -14.88 20.39
CA LYS A 94 13.37 -14.73 21.61
C LYS A 94 14.04 -16.05 22.03
N ASP A 95 13.28 -17.15 22.07
CA ASP A 95 13.81 -18.45 22.50
C ASP A 95 14.87 -19.00 21.52
N LEU A 96 14.72 -18.71 20.22
CA LEU A 96 15.74 -19.02 19.22
C LEU A 96 17.00 -18.19 19.45
N ALA A 97 16.86 -16.89 19.68
CA ALA A 97 17.97 -15.99 19.97
C ALA A 97 18.75 -16.43 21.21
N ASP A 98 18.07 -16.73 22.32
CA ASP A 98 18.68 -17.24 23.56
C ASP A 98 19.47 -18.54 23.32
N ARG A 99 18.94 -19.45 22.49
CA ARG A 99 19.62 -20.70 22.12
C ARG A 99 20.92 -20.42 21.36
N LEU A 100 20.87 -19.50 20.40
CA LEU A 100 22.03 -19.04 19.64
C LEU A 100 23.01 -18.22 20.50
N GLY A 101 22.66 -17.84 21.73
CA GLY A 101 23.49 -16.98 22.56
C GLY A 101 23.46 -15.52 22.11
N ILE A 102 22.32 -15.05 21.61
CA ILE A 102 22.04 -13.66 21.28
C ILE A 102 21.00 -13.15 22.27
N ASP A 103 21.39 -12.19 23.11
CA ASP A 103 20.44 -11.48 23.96
C ASP A 103 19.91 -10.25 23.22
N VAL A 104 18.65 -9.90 23.41
CA VAL A 104 18.05 -8.73 22.74
C VAL A 104 17.67 -7.69 23.79
N HIS A 105 18.48 -6.63 23.89
CA HIS A 105 18.20 -5.50 24.77
C HIS A 105 17.18 -4.57 24.11
N VAL A 106 16.10 -4.27 24.81
CA VAL A 106 14.98 -3.49 24.27
C VAL A 106 14.54 -2.43 25.25
N GLU A 107 14.29 -1.25 24.70
CA GLU A 107 13.64 -0.13 25.39
C GLU A 107 12.45 0.32 24.54
N ALA A 108 11.23 0.01 24.98
CA ALA A 108 10.00 0.48 24.33
C ALA A 108 9.26 1.43 25.28
N ARG A 109 8.61 2.46 24.74
CA ARG A 109 7.81 3.39 25.53
C ARG A 109 6.34 3.06 25.38
N LYS A 110 5.76 2.68 26.53
CA LYS A 110 4.36 2.33 26.76
C LYS A 110 3.97 0.96 26.19
N ASP A 111 2.86 0.44 26.70
CA ASP A 111 2.56 -0.99 26.65
C ASP A 111 2.14 -1.52 25.28
N TYR A 112 1.67 -0.63 24.39
CA TYR A 112 1.22 -1.03 23.06
C TYR A 112 2.32 -0.96 22.00
N LYS A 113 3.49 -0.36 22.30
CA LYS A 113 4.61 -0.27 21.35
C LYS A 113 5.31 -1.63 21.20
N SER A 114 4.75 -2.48 20.36
CA SER A 114 5.09 -3.91 20.28
C SER A 114 6.01 -4.29 19.12
N VAL A 115 6.56 -3.31 18.37
CA VAL A 115 7.40 -3.54 17.18
C VAL A 115 8.64 -4.42 17.46
N VAL A 116 9.12 -4.40 18.70
CA VAL A 116 10.28 -5.15 19.19
C VAL A 116 9.91 -6.49 19.86
N ALA A 117 8.62 -6.69 20.16
CA ALA A 117 8.14 -7.88 20.87
C ALA A 117 8.49 -9.21 20.18
N PRO A 118 8.45 -9.33 18.84
CA PRO A 118 8.90 -10.55 18.15
C PRO A 118 10.32 -10.98 18.49
N PHE A 119 11.19 -10.05 18.89
CA PHE A 119 12.60 -10.34 19.18
C PHE A 119 12.90 -10.42 20.67
N SER A 120 12.10 -9.79 21.52
CA SER A 120 12.32 -9.75 22.97
C SER A 120 11.39 -10.62 23.80
N GLN A 121 10.33 -11.16 23.21
CA GLN A 121 9.31 -11.98 23.88
C GLN A 121 9.20 -13.34 23.19
N SER A 122 8.84 -14.38 23.96
CA SER A 122 8.60 -15.73 23.40
C SER A 122 7.18 -15.91 22.85
N ARG A 123 6.28 -14.97 23.16
CA ARG A 123 4.87 -14.99 22.74
C ARG A 123 4.28 -13.58 22.73
N MET A 124 3.12 -13.43 22.08
CA MET A 124 2.42 -12.16 22.00
C MET A 124 2.00 -11.61 23.37
N PRO A 125 2.50 -10.41 23.76
CA PRO A 125 2.09 -9.73 24.99
C PRO A 125 0.60 -9.39 24.98
N GLU A 126 0.00 -9.27 26.16
CA GLU A 126 -1.45 -9.05 26.28
C GLU A 126 -1.92 -7.75 25.63
N LYS A 127 -1.21 -6.65 25.87
CA LYS A 127 -1.53 -5.35 25.28
C LYS A 127 -1.35 -5.34 23.75
N HIS A 128 -0.39 -6.10 23.25
CA HIS A 128 -0.24 -6.32 21.81
C HIS A 128 -1.44 -7.08 21.24
N ARG A 129 -1.85 -8.18 21.89
CA ARG A 129 -3.01 -8.98 21.50
C ARG A 129 -4.29 -8.15 21.49
N GLU A 130 -4.54 -7.39 22.55
CA GLU A 130 -5.69 -6.49 22.66
C GLU A 130 -5.77 -5.53 21.47
N ASN A 131 -4.67 -4.85 21.14
CA ASN A 131 -4.66 -3.89 20.05
C ASN A 131 -4.75 -4.54 18.67
N MET A 132 -4.08 -5.69 18.47
CA MET A 132 -4.16 -6.43 17.21
C MET A 132 -5.58 -6.96 16.96
N MET A 133 -6.24 -7.53 17.99
CA MET A 133 -7.63 -7.97 17.87
C MET A 133 -8.57 -6.82 17.54
N SER A 134 -8.44 -5.68 18.24
CA SER A 134 -9.23 -4.48 17.94
C SER A 134 -9.04 -3.98 16.50
N LEU A 135 -7.81 -4.05 15.97
CA LEU A 135 -7.51 -3.70 14.58
C LEU A 135 -8.20 -4.68 13.62
N LEU A 136 -8.00 -5.99 13.81
CA LEU A 136 -8.55 -7.04 12.95
C LEU A 136 -10.08 -7.00 12.92
N GLU A 137 -10.73 -6.82 14.08
CA GLU A 137 -12.19 -6.69 14.19
C GLU A 137 -12.71 -5.46 13.42
N SER A 138 -12.02 -4.32 13.54
CA SER A 138 -12.40 -3.10 12.84
C SER A 138 -12.25 -3.23 11.31
N LEU A 139 -11.15 -3.84 10.85
CA LEU A 139 -10.93 -4.12 9.43
C LEU A 139 -11.97 -5.11 8.90
N ASN A 140 -12.26 -6.19 9.65
CA ASN A 140 -13.21 -7.21 9.24
C ASN A 140 -14.65 -6.66 9.18
N THR A 141 -15.03 -5.82 10.16
CA THR A 141 -16.31 -5.10 10.15
C THR A 141 -16.45 -4.21 8.93
N THR A 142 -15.38 -3.49 8.57
CA THR A 142 -15.36 -2.63 7.39
C THR A 142 -15.50 -3.44 6.10
N PHE A 143 -14.75 -4.54 5.97
CA PHE A 143 -14.85 -5.46 4.84
C PHE A 143 -16.27 -5.98 4.66
N ILE A 144 -16.87 -6.55 5.72
CA ILE A 144 -18.23 -7.10 5.70
C ILE A 144 -19.23 -6.02 5.30
N GLY A 145 -19.15 -4.84 5.92
CA GLY A 145 -20.07 -3.73 5.65
C GLY A 145 -19.99 -3.24 4.20
N ASP A 146 -18.80 -3.18 3.63
CA ASP A 146 -18.58 -2.73 2.27
C ASP A 146 -19.05 -3.75 1.22
N VAL A 147 -18.79 -5.05 1.43
CA VAL A 147 -19.31 -6.12 0.54
C VAL A 147 -20.82 -6.20 0.64
N ALA A 148 -21.37 -6.14 1.85
CA ALA A 148 -22.81 -6.16 2.09
C ALA A 148 -23.50 -4.99 1.38
N ARG A 149 -22.92 -3.79 1.45
CA ARG A 149 -23.47 -2.61 0.77
C ARG A 149 -23.44 -2.76 -0.75
N SER A 150 -22.36 -3.26 -1.33
CA SER A 150 -22.22 -3.36 -2.78
C SER A 150 -22.97 -4.54 -3.40
N ARG A 151 -23.26 -5.60 -2.63
CA ARG A 151 -24.00 -6.80 -3.07
C ARG A 151 -25.44 -6.90 -2.53
N ALA A 152 -25.93 -5.88 -1.82
CA ALA A 152 -27.23 -5.92 -1.13
C ALA A 152 -28.39 -6.30 -2.05
N ALA A 153 -28.43 -5.75 -3.26
CA ALA A 153 -29.48 -6.00 -4.23
C ALA A 153 -29.46 -7.47 -4.71
N ASP A 154 -28.29 -8.00 -5.02
CA ASP A 154 -28.10 -9.39 -5.47
C ASP A 154 -28.45 -10.38 -4.36
N ILE A 155 -27.94 -10.15 -3.14
CA ILE A 155 -28.23 -10.99 -1.96
C ILE A 155 -29.74 -11.03 -1.71
N THR A 156 -30.41 -9.88 -1.76
CA THR A 156 -31.86 -9.77 -1.56
C THR A 156 -32.63 -10.53 -2.64
N SER A 157 -32.25 -10.35 -3.91
CA SER A 157 -32.90 -11.02 -5.04
C SER A 157 -32.75 -12.55 -4.96
N CYS A 158 -31.57 -13.05 -4.60
CA CYS A 158 -31.31 -14.48 -4.46
C CYS A 158 -32.05 -15.10 -3.27
N ALA A 159 -32.14 -14.38 -2.14
CA ALA A 159 -32.91 -14.82 -0.97
C ALA A 159 -34.40 -14.96 -1.29
N GLN A 160 -34.97 -13.99 -2.02
CA GLN A 160 -36.37 -14.03 -2.48
C GLN A 160 -36.62 -15.21 -3.44
N ALA A 161 -35.71 -15.46 -4.38
CA ALA A 161 -35.83 -16.56 -5.32
C ALA A 161 -35.77 -17.95 -4.66
N SER A 162 -35.10 -18.05 -3.49
CA SER A 162 -34.91 -19.31 -2.77
C SER A 162 -36.08 -19.69 -1.85
N GLY A 163 -37.11 -18.84 -1.72
CA GLY A 163 -38.31 -19.14 -0.91
C GLY A 163 -38.03 -19.27 0.59
N SER A 164 -37.00 -18.60 1.12
CA SER A 164 -36.62 -18.68 2.52
C SER A 164 -37.61 -17.93 3.41
N ASP A 165 -38.51 -18.66 4.09
CA ASP A 165 -39.51 -18.13 5.05
C ASP A 165 -38.92 -17.67 6.40
N SER A 166 -37.63 -17.89 6.65
CA SER A 166 -36.92 -17.34 7.82
C SER A 166 -36.77 -15.82 7.71
N GLN A 167 -36.66 -15.12 8.87
CA GLN A 167 -36.40 -13.68 8.88
C GLN A 167 -35.26 -13.32 7.91
N PRO A 168 -35.40 -12.25 7.11
CA PRO A 168 -34.40 -11.92 6.10
C PRO A 168 -33.09 -11.58 6.81
N ALA A 169 -32.11 -12.48 6.72
CA ALA A 169 -30.75 -12.19 7.11
C ALA A 169 -30.31 -10.94 6.34
N THR A 170 -29.82 -9.93 7.06
CA THR A 170 -29.25 -8.74 6.44
C THR A 170 -28.09 -9.13 5.53
N ALA A 171 -27.81 -8.34 4.50
CA ALA A 171 -26.65 -8.60 3.62
C ALA A 171 -25.34 -8.77 4.40
N ALA A 172 -25.18 -8.07 5.52
CA ALA A 172 -24.02 -8.20 6.40
C ALA A 172 -23.97 -9.54 7.14
N GLU A 173 -25.12 -10.09 7.57
CA GLU A 173 -25.20 -11.42 8.19
C GLU A 173 -24.90 -12.52 7.18
N VAL A 174 -25.38 -12.39 5.94
CA VAL A 174 -25.06 -13.32 4.85
C VAL A 174 -23.55 -13.36 4.59
N VAL A 175 -22.91 -12.18 4.45
CA VAL A 175 -21.46 -12.09 4.23
C VAL A 175 -20.69 -12.64 5.44
N ARG A 176 -21.12 -12.34 6.67
CA ARG A 176 -20.48 -12.87 7.88
C ARG A 176 -20.55 -14.39 7.95
N LYS A 177 -21.73 -14.97 7.72
CA LYS A 177 -21.91 -16.42 7.69
C LYS A 177 -21.07 -17.07 6.58
N ALA A 178 -21.01 -16.46 5.40
CA ALA A 178 -20.15 -16.92 4.31
C ALA A 178 -18.66 -16.88 4.68
N MET A 179 -18.23 -15.95 5.53
CA MET A 179 -16.86 -15.92 6.06
C MET A 179 -16.61 -16.98 7.14
N GLU A 180 -17.62 -17.31 7.95
CA GLU A 180 -17.55 -18.35 8.99
C GLU A 180 -17.49 -19.76 8.38
N GLU A 181 -18.20 -19.98 7.27
CA GLU A 181 -18.29 -21.27 6.57
C GLU A 181 -17.28 -21.43 5.43
N GLY A 182 -16.55 -20.37 5.09
CA GLY A 182 -15.71 -20.35 3.90
C GLY A 182 -14.45 -21.26 3.98
N PRO A 183 -13.79 -21.52 2.84
CA PRO A 183 -14.03 -20.95 1.51
C PRO A 183 -15.36 -21.41 0.87
N ILE A 184 -15.95 -20.54 0.04
CA ILE A 184 -17.27 -20.78 -0.56
C ILE A 184 -17.11 -21.13 -2.05
N ALA A 185 -17.63 -22.28 -2.47
CA ALA A 185 -17.63 -22.67 -3.88
C ALA A 185 -18.50 -21.73 -4.73
N ALA A 186 -18.14 -21.53 -6.00
CA ALA A 186 -18.86 -20.63 -6.92
C ALA A 186 -20.38 -20.87 -7.00
N PRO A 187 -20.91 -22.11 -7.02
CA PRO A 187 -22.35 -22.35 -7.00
C PRO A 187 -23.05 -21.79 -5.76
N ASP A 188 -22.45 -22.00 -4.59
CA ASP A 188 -22.99 -21.50 -3.32
C ASP A 188 -22.86 -19.97 -3.24
N ALA A 189 -21.74 -19.42 -3.71
CA ALA A 189 -21.54 -17.98 -3.79
C ALA A 189 -22.60 -17.30 -4.68
N GLN A 190 -22.97 -17.91 -5.81
CA GLN A 190 -24.04 -17.39 -6.67
C GLN A 190 -25.41 -17.49 -5.98
N ARG A 191 -25.71 -18.62 -5.33
CA ARG A 191 -26.94 -18.80 -4.57
C ARG A 191 -27.09 -17.77 -3.44
N LEU A 192 -25.97 -17.34 -2.84
CA LEU A 192 -25.94 -16.31 -1.81
C LEU A 192 -25.94 -14.88 -2.38
N GLY A 193 -25.86 -14.69 -3.71
CA GLY A 193 -25.76 -13.37 -4.35
C GLY A 193 -24.39 -12.70 -4.24
N LEU A 194 -23.37 -13.43 -3.79
CA LEU A 194 -21.98 -12.94 -3.66
C LEU A 194 -21.29 -12.80 -5.03
N VAL A 195 -21.70 -13.61 -6.00
CA VAL A 195 -21.36 -13.45 -7.43
C VAL A 195 -22.65 -13.43 -8.26
N THR A 196 -22.60 -12.89 -9.48
CA THR A 196 -23.79 -12.80 -10.34
C THR A 196 -23.92 -14.00 -11.27
N ALA A 197 -22.81 -14.58 -11.71
CA ALA A 197 -22.80 -15.64 -12.72
C ALA A 197 -21.66 -16.64 -12.52
N GLN A 198 -21.90 -17.84 -13.04
CA GLN A 198 -20.90 -18.89 -13.22
C GLN A 198 -20.68 -19.08 -14.72
N ASP A 199 -19.60 -18.50 -15.25
CA ASP A 199 -19.35 -18.46 -16.70
C ASP A 199 -17.95 -18.99 -17.02
N TYR A 200 -17.80 -19.55 -18.21
CA TYR A 200 -16.48 -19.84 -18.76
C TYR A 200 -15.90 -18.60 -19.45
N LEU A 201 -14.58 -18.56 -19.61
CA LEU A 201 -13.89 -17.46 -20.28
C LEU A 201 -14.46 -17.15 -21.68
N PHE A 202 -14.83 -18.18 -22.44
CA PHE A 202 -15.42 -18.00 -23.78
C PHE A 202 -16.84 -17.40 -23.72
N ASP A 203 -17.65 -17.76 -22.73
CA ASP A 203 -18.99 -17.19 -22.52
C ASP A 203 -18.90 -15.70 -22.20
N VAL A 204 -17.96 -15.33 -21.34
CA VAL A 204 -17.69 -13.93 -20.99
C VAL A 204 -17.26 -13.13 -22.22
N GLY A 205 -16.42 -13.68 -23.09
CA GLY A 205 -16.07 -13.07 -24.38
C GLY A 205 -17.30 -12.79 -25.27
N LEU A 206 -18.27 -13.70 -25.31
CA LEU A 206 -19.53 -13.53 -26.03
C LEU A 206 -20.42 -12.44 -25.41
N VAL A 207 -20.49 -12.37 -24.08
CA VAL A 207 -21.27 -11.35 -23.37
C VAL A 207 -20.65 -9.96 -23.54
N ILE A 208 -19.33 -9.85 -23.43
CA ILE A 208 -18.58 -8.58 -23.56
C ILE A 208 -18.64 -8.04 -24.98
N SER A 209 -18.40 -8.89 -25.99
CA SER A 209 -18.41 -8.49 -27.40
C SER A 209 -19.76 -7.94 -27.85
N ARG A 210 -20.87 -8.55 -27.38
CA ARG A 210 -22.23 -8.04 -27.58
C ARG A 210 -22.49 -6.70 -26.87
N ARG A 211 -21.78 -6.41 -25.79
CA ARG A 211 -22.05 -5.27 -24.88
C ARG A 211 -21.13 -4.06 -25.09
N LYS A 212 -20.56 -3.79 -26.28
CA LYS A 212 -19.70 -2.60 -26.58
C LYS A 212 -18.82 -2.16 -25.38
N ALA A 213 -18.26 -3.14 -24.66
CA ALA A 213 -17.61 -2.87 -23.39
C ALA A 213 -16.11 -2.62 -23.62
N LEU A 214 -15.52 -1.78 -22.77
CA LEU A 214 -14.09 -1.47 -22.85
C LEU A 214 -13.39 -2.07 -21.64
N SER A 215 -12.24 -2.68 -21.87
CA SER A 215 -11.33 -2.99 -20.78
C SER A 215 -10.81 -1.71 -20.13
N VAL A 216 -10.34 -1.78 -18.89
CA VAL A 216 -9.79 -0.61 -18.17
C VAL A 216 -8.64 0.03 -18.96
N GLY A 217 -7.69 -0.75 -19.46
CA GLY A 217 -6.58 -0.21 -20.23
C GLY A 217 -7.04 0.46 -21.52
N ASN A 218 -7.99 -0.13 -22.25
CA ASN A 218 -8.58 0.49 -23.44
C ASN A 218 -9.33 1.78 -23.13
N TYR A 219 -10.10 1.80 -22.03
CA TYR A 219 -10.78 3.00 -21.58
C TYR A 219 -9.80 4.13 -21.23
N LEU A 220 -8.71 3.83 -20.50
CA LEU A 220 -7.67 4.79 -20.17
C LEU A 220 -6.93 5.31 -21.41
N ARG A 221 -6.60 4.42 -22.37
CA ARG A 221 -6.01 4.80 -23.66
C ARG A 221 -6.93 5.73 -24.45
N ALA A 222 -8.23 5.41 -24.53
CA ALA A 222 -9.22 6.26 -25.21
C ALA A 222 -9.32 7.64 -24.54
N ARG A 223 -9.40 7.70 -23.21
CA ARG A 223 -9.41 8.96 -22.46
C ARG A 223 -8.15 9.79 -22.64
N LYS A 224 -6.97 9.16 -22.65
CA LYS A 224 -5.69 9.86 -22.92
C LYS A 224 -5.68 10.48 -24.32
N ARG A 225 -6.21 9.77 -25.32
CA ARG A 225 -6.36 10.27 -26.70
C ARG A 225 -7.38 11.42 -26.79
N GLU A 226 -8.54 11.31 -26.13
CA GLU A 226 -9.53 12.39 -26.04
C GLU A 226 -8.90 13.64 -25.43
N ALA A 227 -8.23 13.50 -24.28
CA ALA A 227 -7.59 14.60 -23.57
C ALA A 227 -6.47 15.29 -24.40
N GLY A 228 -5.81 14.55 -25.30
CA GLY A 228 -4.82 15.09 -26.23
C GLY A 228 -5.44 15.80 -27.44
N LYS A 229 -6.64 15.41 -27.88
CA LYS A 229 -7.33 16.01 -29.04
C LYS A 229 -8.16 17.24 -28.68
N THR A 230 -8.73 17.29 -27.49
CA THR A 230 -9.58 18.41 -27.02
C THR A 230 -8.81 19.42 -26.16
N ALA A 231 -7.48 19.35 -26.09
CA ALA A 231 -6.70 20.35 -25.38
C ALA A 231 -6.88 21.72 -26.06
N PRO A 232 -7.59 22.68 -25.43
CA PRO A 232 -7.56 24.04 -25.93
C PRO A 232 -6.09 24.47 -25.83
N LYS A 233 -5.54 25.09 -26.89
CA LYS A 233 -4.35 25.93 -26.70
C LYS A 233 -4.71 26.89 -25.55
N PRO A 234 -3.89 27.02 -24.49
CA PRO A 234 -4.24 27.91 -23.40
C PRO A 234 -4.48 29.29 -23.98
N GLN A 235 -5.75 29.72 -24.03
CA GLN A 235 -6.05 31.12 -24.23
C GLN A 235 -5.46 31.79 -22.99
N LYS A 236 -4.52 32.71 -23.21
CA LYS A 236 -4.18 33.71 -22.19
C LYS A 236 -5.45 34.53 -21.99
N SER A 237 -6.31 34.11 -21.08
CA SER A 237 -7.15 35.05 -20.35
C SER A 237 -6.25 35.67 -19.29
N ASP A 238 -6.18 36.99 -19.27
CA ASP A 238 -5.33 37.75 -18.36
C ASP A 238 -5.84 37.74 -16.91
N ASP A 239 -6.79 36.87 -16.56
CA ASP A 239 -7.14 36.57 -15.17
C ASP A 239 -7.30 35.04 -14.98
N GLU A 240 -6.40 34.50 -14.14
CA GLU A 240 -6.41 33.19 -13.47
C GLU A 240 -6.15 31.92 -14.33
N GLY A 241 -4.86 31.58 -14.44
CA GLY A 241 -4.39 30.32 -15.02
C GLY A 241 -4.76 29.05 -14.22
N PRO A 242 -4.44 27.85 -14.75
CA PRO A 242 -4.83 26.58 -14.14
C PRO A 242 -4.14 26.33 -12.79
N VAL A 243 -4.95 25.95 -11.80
CA VAL A 243 -4.57 25.58 -10.43
C VAL A 243 -3.64 24.37 -10.44
N THR A 244 -2.45 24.44 -9.86
CA THR A 244 -1.56 23.26 -9.71
C THR A 244 -1.41 22.84 -8.26
N VAL A 245 -1.51 21.54 -8.01
CA VAL A 245 -1.20 20.88 -6.73
C VAL A 245 0.05 20.02 -6.90
N GLY A 246 1.03 20.20 -6.03
CA GLY A 246 2.25 19.39 -5.99
C GLY A 246 1.99 18.09 -5.24
N VAL A 247 2.48 16.96 -5.73
CA VAL A 247 2.41 15.68 -5.03
C VAL A 247 3.81 15.19 -4.72
N VAL A 248 4.02 14.84 -3.46
CA VAL A 248 5.27 14.29 -2.93
C VAL A 248 4.95 12.96 -2.25
N TYR A 249 5.73 11.91 -2.55
CA TYR A 249 5.49 10.56 -2.05
C TYR A 249 6.47 10.18 -0.94
N LEU A 250 5.96 9.66 0.18
CA LEU A 250 6.73 9.00 1.23
C LEU A 250 6.30 7.53 1.29
N ALA A 251 7.08 6.64 0.69
CA ALA A 251 6.76 5.21 0.63
C ALA A 251 7.89 4.35 1.19
N GLY A 252 7.55 3.27 1.88
CA GLY A 252 8.53 2.34 2.47
C GLY A 252 9.11 2.82 3.80
N GLY A 253 10.23 2.22 4.23
CA GLY A 253 10.89 2.53 5.49
C GLY A 253 11.54 3.91 5.50
N ILE A 254 11.42 4.64 6.61
CA ILE A 254 12.10 5.93 6.80
C ILE A 254 13.49 5.66 7.36
N GLU A 255 14.53 5.98 6.61
CA GLU A 255 15.91 5.70 7.02
C GLU A 255 16.78 6.94 7.02
N ARG A 256 17.80 6.93 7.89
CA ARG A 256 18.80 8.00 8.00
C ARG A 256 19.99 7.79 7.06
N ARG A 257 20.43 6.54 6.90
CA ARG A 257 21.70 6.17 6.24
C ARG A 257 21.56 5.89 4.75
N SER A 258 20.36 5.64 4.24
CA SER A 258 20.14 5.86 2.83
C SER A 258 20.25 7.38 2.62
N GLN A 259 21.26 7.83 1.89
CA GLN A 259 21.43 9.26 1.53
C GLN A 259 20.24 9.82 0.70
N LEU A 260 19.14 9.07 0.60
CA LEU A 260 18.12 9.14 -0.43
C LEU A 260 16.69 9.25 0.13
N GLY A 261 16.44 9.04 1.43
CA GLY A 261 15.07 9.10 1.99
C GLY A 261 14.66 10.52 2.43
N ALA A 262 14.94 10.86 3.69
CA ALA A 262 14.47 12.12 4.30
C ALA A 262 15.01 13.38 3.62
N HIS A 263 16.27 13.40 3.19
CA HIS A 263 16.84 14.55 2.47
C HIS A 263 16.19 14.75 1.10
N ARG A 264 15.93 13.68 0.33
CA ARG A 264 15.25 13.80 -0.98
C ARG A 264 13.81 14.22 -0.81
N LEU A 265 13.11 13.64 0.15
CA LEU A 265 11.73 14.00 0.43
C LEU A 265 11.63 15.47 0.86
N SER A 266 12.53 15.91 1.75
CA SER A 266 12.60 17.31 2.18
C SER A 266 12.92 18.23 1.00
N ARG A 267 13.84 17.83 0.12
CA ARG A 267 14.14 18.55 -1.12
C ARG A 267 12.92 18.63 -2.04
N ALA A 268 12.19 17.53 -2.26
CA ALA A 268 10.99 17.49 -3.09
C ALA A 268 9.88 18.40 -2.53
N LEU A 269 9.68 18.41 -1.21
CA LEU A 269 8.78 19.35 -0.53
C LEU A 269 9.21 20.80 -0.76
N LEU A 270 10.50 21.11 -0.64
CA LEU A 270 11.03 22.45 -0.88
C LEU A 270 10.96 22.85 -2.36
N GLU A 271 11.17 21.93 -3.30
CA GLU A 271 11.02 22.17 -4.74
C GLU A 271 9.56 22.47 -5.10
N ALA A 272 8.62 21.68 -4.58
CA ALA A 272 7.18 21.96 -4.71
C ALA A 272 6.79 23.29 -4.07
N ALA A 273 7.41 23.63 -2.93
CA ALA A 273 7.15 24.89 -2.25
C ALA A 273 7.71 26.11 -3.00
N LYS A 274 8.87 25.99 -3.66
CA LYS A 274 9.48 27.06 -4.47
C LYS A 274 8.82 27.26 -5.83
N ASP A 275 8.16 26.24 -6.36
CA ASP A 275 7.49 26.31 -7.65
C ASP A 275 6.28 27.26 -7.60
N THR A 276 6.34 28.38 -8.33
CA THR A 276 5.28 29.41 -8.33
C THR A 276 3.96 28.92 -8.92
N ASP A 277 3.97 27.85 -9.74
CA ASP A 277 2.75 27.29 -10.31
C ASP A 277 1.97 26.44 -9.30
N VAL A 278 2.63 25.97 -8.23
CA VAL A 278 2.07 25.08 -7.21
C VAL A 278 1.49 25.90 -6.05
N GLY A 279 0.20 25.82 -5.81
CA GLY A 279 -0.47 26.54 -4.71
C GLY A 279 -0.62 25.74 -3.43
N GLY A 280 -0.69 24.41 -3.53
CA GLY A 280 -0.82 23.49 -2.39
C GLY A 280 -0.09 22.17 -2.64
N ILE A 281 0.23 21.44 -1.58
CA ILE A 281 1.02 20.22 -1.65
C ILE A 281 0.27 19.06 -0.99
N VAL A 282 0.25 17.91 -1.64
CA VAL A 282 -0.19 16.64 -1.06
C VAL A 282 1.03 15.78 -0.76
N LEU A 283 1.16 15.37 0.50
CA LEU A 283 2.12 14.36 0.94
C LEU A 283 1.41 12.99 0.98
N ARG A 284 1.66 12.15 -0.03
CA ARG A 284 1.09 10.80 -0.12
C ARG A 284 1.99 9.81 0.61
N ILE A 285 1.47 9.15 1.64
CA ILE A 285 2.26 8.33 2.57
C ILE A 285 1.82 6.87 2.52
N ASP A 286 2.76 5.96 2.34
CA ASP A 286 2.56 4.51 2.52
C ASP A 286 3.79 3.91 3.23
N SER A 287 3.85 4.12 4.55
CA SER A 287 5.03 3.86 5.39
C SER A 287 4.66 3.45 6.82
N GLY A 288 5.31 2.39 7.32
CA GLY A 288 5.27 2.00 8.73
C GLY A 288 6.13 2.87 9.66
N GLY A 289 6.84 3.86 9.12
CA GLY A 289 7.77 4.73 9.84
C GLY A 289 9.22 4.27 9.75
N GLY A 290 10.01 4.60 10.76
CA GLY A 290 11.43 4.25 10.81
C GLY A 290 12.24 5.16 11.73
N ASP A 291 13.38 5.63 11.24
CA ASP A 291 14.33 6.45 11.97
C ASP A 291 13.72 7.77 12.45
N VAL A 292 13.86 8.04 13.75
CA VAL A 292 13.20 9.18 14.39
C VAL A 292 13.75 10.53 13.90
N ILE A 293 15.07 10.62 13.65
CA ILE A 293 15.69 11.87 13.18
C ILE A 293 15.25 12.17 11.76
N ALA A 294 15.24 11.16 10.89
CA ALA A 294 14.76 11.28 9.53
C ALA A 294 13.28 11.71 9.49
N SER A 295 12.43 11.09 10.31
CA SER A 295 11.01 11.48 10.45
C SER A 295 10.82 12.91 10.94
N ASP A 296 11.56 13.34 11.96
CA ASP A 296 11.48 14.72 12.45
C ASP A 296 11.96 15.73 11.41
N THR A 297 13.01 15.40 10.66
CA THR A 297 13.53 16.24 9.57
C THR A 297 12.47 16.50 8.50
N ILE A 298 11.71 15.46 8.13
CA ILE A 298 10.59 15.58 7.19
C ILE A 298 9.49 16.45 7.78
N GLY A 299 9.08 16.17 9.03
CA GLY A 299 8.04 16.96 9.70
C GLY A 299 8.43 18.44 9.87
N ALA A 300 9.68 18.73 10.24
CA ALA A 300 10.21 20.07 10.32
C ALA A 300 10.23 20.76 8.95
N THR A 301 10.47 20.01 7.86
CA THR A 301 10.36 20.53 6.50
C THR A 301 8.91 20.86 6.13
N VAL A 302 7.94 20.03 6.54
CA VAL A 302 6.50 20.34 6.38
C VAL A 302 6.16 21.64 7.10
N ASP A 303 6.60 21.81 8.36
CA ASP A 303 6.40 23.04 9.12
C ASP A 303 7.03 24.25 8.43
N TYR A 304 8.26 24.09 7.95
CA TYR A 304 8.99 25.13 7.23
C TYR A 304 8.27 25.55 5.94
N VAL A 305 7.78 24.58 5.15
CA VAL A 305 7.02 24.85 3.92
C VAL A 305 5.77 25.67 4.23
N GLN A 306 4.99 25.24 5.21
CA GLN A 306 3.74 25.91 5.57
C GLN A 306 3.97 27.32 6.14
N THR A 307 5.03 27.51 6.93
CA THR A 307 5.30 28.80 7.60
C THR A 307 6.05 29.80 6.73
N LYS A 308 6.98 29.35 5.89
CA LYS A 308 7.81 30.26 5.05
C LYS A 308 7.21 30.53 3.69
N PHE A 309 6.55 29.55 3.07
CA PHE A 309 5.96 29.71 1.74
C PHE A 309 4.43 29.92 1.79
N GLY A 310 3.79 29.73 2.95
CA GLY A 310 2.35 29.90 3.10
C GLY A 310 1.50 28.84 2.38
N LYS A 311 2.12 27.81 1.80
CA LYS A 311 1.43 26.77 1.04
C LYS A 311 0.90 25.68 1.97
N PRO A 312 -0.40 25.30 1.88
CA PRO A 312 -0.95 24.21 2.68
C PRO A 312 -0.32 22.88 2.27
N VAL A 313 0.04 22.06 3.27
CA VAL A 313 0.45 20.67 3.07
C VAL A 313 -0.65 19.76 3.61
N VAL A 314 -1.19 18.89 2.77
CA VAL A 314 -2.25 17.93 3.10
C VAL A 314 -1.67 16.52 3.03
N ALA A 315 -1.83 15.72 4.08
CA ALA A 315 -1.44 14.32 4.06
C ALA A 315 -2.54 13.43 3.48
N SER A 316 -2.15 12.47 2.66
CA SER A 316 -3.00 11.37 2.19
C SER A 316 -2.36 10.06 2.58
N TYR A 317 -2.99 9.31 3.48
CA TYR A 317 -2.49 8.00 3.90
C TYR A 317 -2.96 6.91 2.94
N GLY A 318 -2.03 6.04 2.54
CA GLY A 318 -2.26 4.81 1.81
C GLY A 318 -2.60 3.66 2.75
N ASN A 319 -2.00 2.50 2.54
CA ASN A 319 -2.27 1.34 3.38
C ASN A 319 -1.76 1.56 4.80
N VAL A 320 -0.59 2.19 4.96
CA VAL A 320 0.01 2.44 6.27
C VAL A 320 0.57 3.87 6.37
N SER A 321 0.35 4.51 7.51
CA SER A 321 1.07 5.72 7.93
C SER A 321 1.20 5.73 9.44
N ALA A 322 2.21 5.04 9.96
CA ALA A 322 2.37 4.79 11.38
C ALA A 322 3.75 5.23 11.90
N SER A 323 3.88 5.41 13.22
CA SER A 323 5.14 5.69 13.90
C SER A 323 5.82 6.93 13.31
N GLY A 324 7.06 6.83 12.84
CA GLY A 324 7.79 7.93 12.20
C GLY A 324 7.08 8.56 10.99
N ALA A 325 6.21 7.83 10.28
CA ALA A 325 5.44 8.40 9.18
C ALA A 325 4.34 9.34 9.69
N TYR A 326 3.64 8.93 10.76
CA TYR A 326 2.69 9.80 11.47
C TYR A 326 3.41 10.99 12.12
N TYR A 327 4.62 10.78 12.64
CA TYR A 327 5.46 11.86 13.17
C TYR A 327 5.74 12.94 12.12
N ALA A 328 6.08 12.52 10.88
CA ALA A 328 6.36 13.42 9.78
C ALA A 328 5.13 14.21 9.27
N SER A 329 3.93 13.65 9.39
CA SER A 329 2.68 14.26 8.89
C SER A 329 1.81 14.92 9.95
N ALA A 330 2.16 14.80 11.24
CA ALA A 330 1.34 15.28 12.36
C ALA A 330 0.97 16.77 12.28
N SER A 331 1.79 17.59 11.62
CA SER A 331 1.58 19.03 11.47
C SER A 331 1.04 19.46 10.10
N CYS A 332 0.70 18.52 9.22
CA CYS A 332 -0.02 18.83 7.98
C CYS A 332 -1.36 19.53 8.30
N LYS A 333 -1.75 20.51 7.48
CA LYS A 333 -3.02 21.24 7.65
C LYS A 333 -4.23 20.33 7.74
N ARG A 334 -4.23 19.26 6.94
CA ARG A 334 -5.25 18.19 6.99
C ARG A 334 -4.64 16.84 6.69
N ILE A 335 -5.23 15.80 7.25
CA ILE A 335 -4.83 14.41 7.12
C ILE A 335 -6.04 13.57 6.70
N PHE A 336 -5.94 12.94 5.54
CA PHE A 336 -6.93 12.02 5.00
C PHE A 336 -6.47 10.58 5.13
N ALA A 337 -7.37 9.68 5.53
CA ALA A 337 -7.13 8.25 5.57
C ALA A 337 -8.36 7.48 5.07
N SER A 338 -8.14 6.34 4.42
CA SER A 338 -9.23 5.41 4.11
C SER A 338 -9.62 4.63 5.36
N PRO A 339 -10.85 4.09 5.46
CA PRO A 339 -11.30 3.31 6.62
C PRO A 339 -10.33 2.19 7.04
N GLY A 340 -9.73 1.51 6.06
CA GLY A 340 -8.78 0.41 6.25
C GLY A 340 -7.31 0.81 6.33
N THR A 341 -6.97 2.11 6.31
CA THR A 341 -5.59 2.57 6.56
C THR A 341 -5.16 2.19 7.98
N ILE A 342 -3.92 1.74 8.16
CA ILE A 342 -3.32 1.52 9.48
C ILE A 342 -2.47 2.73 9.85
N THR A 343 -2.76 3.39 10.97
CA THR A 343 -2.05 4.59 11.43
C THR A 343 -1.84 4.62 12.94
N GLY A 344 -1.36 5.76 13.47
CA GLY A 344 -0.97 5.91 14.86
C GLY A 344 0.44 5.36 15.11
N SER A 345 0.55 4.38 15.99
CA SER A 345 1.81 3.87 16.56
C SER A 345 2.70 4.97 17.15
N ILE A 346 2.08 5.96 17.80
CA ILE A 346 2.78 7.09 18.42
C ILE A 346 3.52 6.57 19.66
N GLY A 347 4.78 6.26 19.48
CA GLY A 347 5.65 5.64 20.49
C GLY A 347 7.02 5.33 19.91
N VAL A 348 7.98 5.11 20.79
CA VAL A 348 9.40 4.92 20.44
C VAL A 348 9.85 3.57 20.97
N ALA A 349 10.64 2.86 20.18
CA ALA A 349 11.32 1.67 20.62
C ALA A 349 12.76 1.67 20.10
N ALA A 350 13.67 1.14 20.92
CA ALA A 350 15.04 0.86 20.58
C ALA A 350 15.30 -0.63 20.84
N MET A 351 16.09 -1.24 19.97
CA MET A 351 16.48 -2.64 20.05
C MET A 351 17.97 -2.75 19.76
N ARG A 352 18.68 -3.51 20.58
CA ARG A 352 20.11 -3.80 20.42
C ARG A 352 20.37 -5.28 20.64
N PRO A 353 20.80 -6.04 19.62
CA PRO A 353 21.29 -7.40 19.83
C PRO A 353 22.63 -7.35 20.58
N ILE A 354 22.81 -8.29 21.49
CA ILE A 354 24.01 -8.49 22.29
C ILE A 354 24.52 -9.90 21.98
N PHE A 355 25.68 -9.98 21.34
CA PHE A 355 26.32 -11.24 21.00
C PHE A 355 27.08 -11.74 22.22
N THR A 356 26.50 -12.71 22.92
CA THR A 356 27.03 -13.16 24.21
C THR A 356 28.34 -13.93 24.05
N ARG A 357 29.09 -14.05 25.16
CA ARG A 357 30.28 -14.91 25.23
C ARG A 357 29.97 -16.38 24.88
N LYS A 358 28.75 -16.84 25.15
CA LYS A 358 28.28 -18.18 24.78
C LYS A 358 28.29 -18.36 23.26
N LEU A 359 27.72 -17.40 22.52
CA LEU A 359 27.76 -17.43 21.06
C LEU A 359 29.20 -17.41 20.55
N LEU A 360 30.01 -16.46 21.01
CA LEU A 360 31.41 -16.33 20.57
C LEU A 360 32.21 -17.61 20.83
N GLY A 361 32.06 -18.21 22.02
CA GLY A 361 32.68 -19.49 22.36
C GLY A 361 32.23 -20.63 21.45
N SER A 362 30.94 -20.70 21.11
CA SER A 362 30.41 -21.74 20.22
C SER A 362 30.98 -21.69 18.79
N ILE A 363 31.43 -20.51 18.34
CA ILE A 363 32.09 -20.32 17.04
C ILE A 363 33.62 -20.23 17.14
N GLY A 364 34.19 -20.59 18.30
CA GLY A 364 35.64 -20.62 18.52
C GLY A 364 36.31 -19.25 18.48
N THR A 365 35.58 -18.17 18.79
CA THR A 365 36.07 -16.79 18.71
C THR A 365 36.05 -16.14 20.10
N ASN A 366 37.00 -15.22 20.34
CA ASN A 366 37.07 -14.40 21.54
C ASN A 366 36.99 -12.91 21.18
N VAL A 367 36.47 -12.10 22.10
CA VAL A 367 36.46 -10.64 21.96
C VAL A 367 37.12 -9.98 23.17
N GLU A 368 37.99 -9.02 22.94
CA GLU A 368 38.57 -8.17 23.98
C GLU A 368 38.21 -6.71 23.65
N GLU A 369 37.60 -6.01 24.60
CA GLU A 369 37.24 -4.61 24.45
C GLU A 369 38.03 -3.78 25.45
N LEU A 370 38.84 -2.85 24.94
CA LEU A 370 39.62 -1.91 25.73
C LEU A 370 38.94 -0.56 25.73
N TYR A 371 38.86 0.06 26.91
CA TYR A 371 38.12 1.29 27.11
C TYR A 371 39.02 2.34 27.77
N THR A 372 39.17 3.49 27.12
CA THR A 372 39.84 4.67 27.71
C THR A 372 38.91 5.45 28.65
N ILE A 373 37.60 5.24 28.52
CA ILE A 373 36.52 5.81 29.34
C ILE A 373 35.55 4.67 29.65
N ASP A 374 35.11 4.52 30.91
CA ASP A 374 34.17 3.47 31.35
C ASP A 374 32.75 3.73 30.82
N ASN A 375 32.57 3.54 29.52
CA ASN A 375 31.33 3.69 28.78
C ASN A 375 31.19 2.57 27.75
N ARG A 376 30.25 1.66 27.96
CA ARG A 376 30.04 0.47 27.12
C ARG A 376 28.85 0.64 26.17
N SER A 377 28.37 1.86 25.97
CA SER A 377 27.17 2.12 25.17
C SER A 377 27.31 1.77 23.69
N GLY A 378 28.53 1.69 23.20
CA GLY A 378 28.84 1.23 21.84
C GLY A 378 29.06 -0.28 21.71
N SER A 379 29.13 -1.03 22.81
CA SER A 379 29.43 -2.47 22.76
C SER A 379 28.28 -3.25 22.15
N LEU A 380 28.62 -4.15 21.23
CA LEU A 380 27.71 -5.17 20.68
C LEU A 380 27.76 -6.49 21.48
N PHE A 381 28.62 -6.57 22.49
CA PHE A 381 28.88 -7.78 23.27
C PHE A 381 28.46 -7.65 24.74
N LEU A 382 28.29 -6.41 25.21
CA LEU A 382 27.86 -6.09 26.57
C LEU A 382 26.58 -5.27 26.56
N ALA A 383 25.59 -5.74 27.32
CA ALA A 383 24.36 -4.98 27.56
C ALA A 383 24.65 -3.74 28.43
N PRO A 384 23.91 -2.64 28.26
CA PRO A 384 24.07 -1.47 29.11
C PRO A 384 23.51 -1.78 30.52
N GLN A 385 24.19 -1.31 31.56
CA GLN A 385 23.80 -1.57 32.96
C GLN A 385 23.92 -0.31 33.83
N GLY A 386 23.26 -0.32 34.99
CA GLY A 386 23.34 0.74 36.00
C GLY A 386 23.11 2.14 35.41
N ALA A 387 24.03 3.07 35.70
CA ALA A 387 23.94 4.46 35.24
C ALA A 387 23.95 4.61 33.71
N GLU A 388 24.54 3.67 32.97
CA GLU A 388 24.57 3.70 31.51
C GLU A 388 23.17 3.42 30.92
N LEU A 389 22.51 2.39 31.46
CA LEU A 389 21.14 2.04 31.09
C LEU A 389 20.19 3.20 31.39
N GLU A 390 20.33 3.86 32.55
CA GLU A 390 19.51 5.01 32.91
C GLU A 390 19.73 6.22 31.98
N ARG A 391 20.95 6.45 31.49
CA ARG A 391 21.20 7.47 30.45
C ARG A 391 20.49 7.12 29.14
N HIS A 392 20.54 5.85 28.72
CA HIS A 392 19.85 5.40 27.52
C HIS A 392 18.33 5.55 27.65
N ARG A 393 17.77 5.19 28.82
CA ARG A 393 16.34 5.35 29.11
C ARG A 393 15.88 6.80 29.02
N LYS A 394 16.63 7.72 29.62
CA LYS A 394 16.35 9.17 29.55
C LYS A 394 16.37 9.69 28.11
N LEU A 395 17.29 9.18 27.28
CA LEU A 395 17.33 9.53 25.86
C LEU A 395 16.05 9.07 25.15
N VAL A 396 15.63 7.82 25.34
CA VAL A 396 14.40 7.30 24.73
C VAL A 396 13.16 8.04 25.26
N ASP A 397 13.14 8.43 26.54
CA ASP A 397 12.07 9.26 27.13
C ASP A 397 11.98 10.64 26.47
N ALA A 398 13.13 11.30 26.26
CA ALA A 398 13.17 12.60 25.61
C ALA A 398 12.67 12.53 24.16
N ILE A 399 13.03 11.47 23.44
CA ILE A 399 12.54 11.23 22.07
C ILE A 399 11.02 11.01 22.08
N TYR A 400 10.50 10.22 23.01
CA TYR A 400 9.06 10.01 23.15
C TYR A 400 8.31 11.30 23.45
N ALA A 401 8.83 12.12 24.38
CA ALA A 401 8.25 13.42 24.72
C ALA A 401 8.22 14.38 23.51
N THR A 402 9.28 14.40 22.71
CA THR A 402 9.35 15.23 21.49
C THR A 402 8.29 14.79 20.47
N PHE A 403 8.11 13.49 20.29
CA PHE A 403 7.10 12.96 19.37
C PHE A 403 5.68 13.32 19.85
N THR A 404 5.34 13.06 21.12
CA THR A 404 4.01 13.38 21.64
C THR A 404 3.74 14.89 21.65
N GLU A 405 4.74 15.72 21.90
CA GLU A 405 4.60 17.18 21.82
C GLU A 405 4.30 17.66 20.39
N ARG A 406 4.99 17.12 19.37
CA ARG A 406 4.66 17.45 17.97
C ARG A 406 3.22 17.03 17.63
N VAL A 407 2.80 15.83 18.03
CA VAL A 407 1.42 15.37 17.78
C VAL A 407 0.42 16.27 18.49
N ALA A 408 0.65 16.60 19.76
CA ALA A 408 -0.21 17.49 20.52
C ALA A 408 -0.36 18.85 19.85
N LYS A 409 0.75 19.46 19.42
CA LYS A 409 0.75 20.75 18.73
C LYS A 409 0.09 20.68 17.35
N GLY A 410 0.40 19.66 16.56
CA GLY A 410 -0.09 19.53 15.18
C GLY A 410 -1.58 19.18 15.10
N ARG A 411 -2.08 18.44 16.09
CA ARG A 411 -3.47 17.95 16.13
C ARG A 411 -4.35 18.66 17.16
N GLY A 412 -3.79 19.56 17.94
CA GLY A 412 -4.53 20.35 18.95
C GLY A 412 -4.91 19.58 20.20
N TYR A 413 -4.19 18.51 20.57
CA TYR A 413 -4.44 17.81 21.83
C TYR A 413 -3.84 18.56 23.03
N SER A 414 -4.46 18.41 24.19
CA SER A 414 -3.76 18.64 25.46
C SER A 414 -2.67 17.59 25.68
N ARG A 415 -1.79 17.84 26.65
CA ARG A 415 -0.75 16.88 27.04
C ARG A 415 -1.34 15.55 27.50
N GLU A 416 -2.42 15.59 28.26
CA GLU A 416 -3.13 14.40 28.72
C GLU A 416 -3.87 13.72 27.57
N GLY A 417 -4.47 14.50 26.65
CA GLY A 417 -5.19 13.98 25.50
C GLY A 417 -4.30 13.21 24.53
N VAL A 418 -3.10 13.74 24.22
CA VAL A 418 -2.17 13.03 23.33
C VAL A 418 -1.70 11.71 23.93
N GLU A 419 -1.52 11.64 25.25
CA GLU A 419 -1.09 10.41 25.93
C GLU A 419 -2.14 9.29 25.80
N GLN A 420 -3.44 9.62 25.76
CA GLN A 420 -4.53 8.63 25.62
C GLN A 420 -4.56 7.98 24.23
N VAL A 421 -4.23 8.74 23.19
CA VAL A 421 -4.19 8.28 21.79
C VAL A 421 -2.79 7.82 21.35
N ALA A 422 -1.79 7.98 22.22
CA ALA A 422 -0.44 7.52 21.97
C ALA A 422 -0.22 6.09 22.50
N GLN A 423 0.85 5.89 23.26
CA GLN A 423 1.26 4.61 23.83
C GLN A 423 1.72 3.53 22.86
N GLY A 424 1.96 3.89 21.60
CA GLY A 424 2.38 2.97 20.55
C GLY A 424 1.24 2.17 19.91
N ARG A 425 -0.02 2.46 20.26
CA ARG A 425 -1.22 1.83 19.69
C ARG A 425 -1.34 2.11 18.20
N ILE A 426 -1.69 1.08 17.42
CA ILE A 426 -2.11 1.24 16.03
C ILE A 426 -3.63 1.33 15.94
N PHE A 427 -4.12 2.07 14.95
CA PHE A 427 -5.53 2.31 14.70
C PHE A 427 -5.86 2.07 13.22
N THR A 428 -7.06 1.58 12.94
CA THR A 428 -7.63 1.72 11.59
C THR A 428 -7.93 3.19 11.28
N GLY A 429 -8.12 3.56 10.02
CA GLY A 429 -8.49 4.93 9.64
C GLY A 429 -9.76 5.36 10.35
N THR A 430 -10.79 4.49 10.38
CA THR A 430 -12.04 4.71 11.10
C THR A 430 -11.80 5.03 12.57
N GLN A 431 -10.99 4.22 13.26
CA GLN A 431 -10.65 4.46 14.66
C GLN A 431 -9.83 5.75 14.83
N ALA A 432 -8.89 6.03 13.94
CA ALA A 432 -8.05 7.21 13.98
C ALA A 432 -8.87 8.50 13.85
N LEU A 433 -9.91 8.52 13.01
CA LEU A 433 -10.82 9.65 12.88
C LEU A 433 -11.59 9.88 14.18
N SER A 434 -12.17 8.83 14.75
CA SER A 434 -12.90 8.92 16.03
C SER A 434 -12.02 9.40 17.18
N ASN A 435 -10.71 9.13 17.11
CA ASN A 435 -9.74 9.59 18.10
C ASN A 435 -9.17 11.00 17.79
N GLY A 436 -9.44 11.60 16.63
CA GLY A 436 -8.90 12.91 16.20
C GLY A 436 -7.49 12.86 15.56
N LEU A 437 -6.96 11.66 15.34
CA LEU A 437 -5.62 11.46 14.77
C LEU A 437 -5.57 11.79 13.27
N VAL A 438 -6.70 11.72 12.58
CA VAL A 438 -6.89 12.16 11.19
C VAL A 438 -8.10 13.10 11.10
N ASP A 439 -8.21 13.87 10.03
CA ASP A 439 -9.24 14.91 9.89
C ASP A 439 -10.48 14.42 9.14
N GLU A 440 -10.31 13.62 8.09
CA GLU A 440 -11.40 13.17 7.23
C GLU A 440 -11.14 11.76 6.67
N MET A 441 -12.22 11.03 6.42
CA MET A 441 -12.17 9.83 5.57
C MET A 441 -11.92 10.23 4.12
N GLY A 442 -10.99 9.55 3.46
CA GLY A 442 -10.75 9.72 2.05
C GLY A 442 -9.36 9.30 1.62
N GLY A 443 -9.21 9.10 0.31
CA GLY A 443 -7.95 8.72 -0.31
C GLY A 443 -7.21 9.86 -0.99
N PHE A 444 -6.44 9.51 -2.00
CA PHE A 444 -5.61 10.45 -2.75
C PHE A 444 -6.40 11.54 -3.47
N THR A 445 -7.56 11.21 -4.05
CA THR A 445 -8.38 12.17 -4.79
C THR A 445 -8.94 13.26 -3.86
N ARG A 446 -9.44 12.88 -2.68
CA ARG A 446 -9.95 13.82 -1.67
C ARG A 446 -8.86 14.74 -1.13
N ALA A 447 -7.64 14.23 -0.93
CA ALA A 447 -6.51 15.05 -0.50
C ALA A 447 -6.10 16.10 -1.55
N ILE A 448 -6.13 15.76 -2.85
CA ILE A 448 -5.88 16.71 -3.94
C ILE A 448 -6.95 17.81 -3.95
N GLU A 449 -8.22 17.43 -3.83
CA GLU A 449 -9.35 18.37 -3.76
C GLU A 449 -9.19 19.34 -2.59
N ALA A 450 -8.87 18.82 -1.40
CA ALA A 450 -8.67 19.63 -0.21
C ALA A 450 -7.46 20.57 -0.32
N ALA A 451 -6.34 20.09 -0.87
CA ALA A 451 -5.15 20.91 -1.09
C ALA A 451 -5.43 22.06 -2.08
N ALA A 452 -6.17 21.79 -3.15
CA ALA A 452 -6.58 22.82 -4.10
C ALA A 452 -7.58 23.80 -3.46
N GLN A 453 -8.56 23.32 -2.71
CA GLN A 453 -9.52 24.18 -2.04
C GLN A 453 -8.86 25.12 -1.04
N MET A 454 -7.87 24.65 -0.27
CA MET A 454 -7.14 25.51 0.67
C MET A 454 -6.24 26.53 -0.02
N ALA A 455 -5.65 26.16 -1.16
CA ALA A 455 -4.75 27.02 -1.88
C ALA A 455 -5.47 28.09 -2.73
N TYR A 456 -6.68 27.79 -3.23
CA TYR A 456 -7.34 28.61 -4.25
C TYR A 456 -8.83 28.94 -3.97
N GLY A 457 -9.42 28.41 -2.89
CA GLY A 457 -10.81 28.70 -2.49
C GLY A 457 -11.86 27.70 -3.01
N SER A 458 -13.15 28.01 -2.75
CA SER A 458 -14.30 27.10 -2.86
C SER A 458 -14.76 26.75 -4.29
N GLN A 459 -14.24 27.42 -5.33
CA GLN A 459 -14.69 27.28 -6.72
C GLN A 459 -13.71 26.48 -7.58
N VAL A 460 -13.38 25.26 -7.15
CA VAL A 460 -12.52 24.36 -7.91
C VAL A 460 -13.31 23.10 -8.29
N GLU A 461 -13.85 23.07 -9.51
CA GLU A 461 -14.39 21.84 -10.10
C GLU A 461 -13.29 21.13 -10.90
N ILE A 462 -13.01 19.87 -10.55
CA ILE A 462 -11.97 19.08 -11.22
C ILE A 462 -12.43 18.69 -12.63
N LEU A 463 -12.17 19.57 -13.60
CA LEU A 463 -12.51 19.32 -15.00
C LEU A 463 -11.41 18.53 -15.75
N LYS A 464 -10.18 18.46 -15.22
CA LYS A 464 -9.08 17.75 -15.90
C LYS A 464 -8.14 17.01 -14.96
N LYS A 465 -8.47 15.75 -14.68
CA LYS A 465 -7.63 14.80 -13.94
C LYS A 465 -6.40 14.43 -14.79
N SER A 466 -5.35 15.25 -14.76
CA SER A 466 -4.00 14.82 -15.16
C SER A 466 -3.32 14.14 -13.97
N VAL A 467 -3.99 13.13 -13.40
CA VAL A 467 -3.35 12.26 -12.42
C VAL A 467 -2.60 11.21 -13.24
N VAL A 468 -1.31 11.44 -13.44
CA VAL A 468 -0.41 10.42 -13.98
C VAL A 468 -0.12 9.45 -12.83
N TYR A 469 -1.10 8.65 -12.44
CA TYR A 469 -0.80 7.50 -11.58
C TYR A 469 0.25 6.61 -12.27
N ARG A 470 0.92 5.78 -11.45
CA ARG A 470 1.34 4.42 -11.83
C ARG A 470 0.14 3.53 -12.23
N LEU A 471 -0.84 4.06 -12.96
CA LEU A 471 -1.99 3.36 -13.52
C LEU A 471 -1.54 2.39 -14.59
N GLU A 472 -0.35 2.53 -15.16
CA GLU A 472 0.14 1.55 -16.15
C GLU A 472 0.40 0.18 -15.50
N SER A 473 0.90 0.14 -14.26
CA SER A 473 1.12 -1.12 -13.52
C SER A 473 -0.20 -1.76 -13.09
N LEU A 474 -1.12 -0.96 -12.54
CA LEU A 474 -2.44 -1.43 -12.13
C LEU A 474 -3.31 -1.80 -13.35
N ALA A 475 -3.28 -1.00 -14.42
CA ALA A 475 -3.97 -1.34 -15.65
C ALA A 475 -3.38 -2.61 -16.27
N LYS A 476 -2.07 -2.83 -16.24
CA LYS A 476 -1.48 -4.11 -16.66
C LYS A 476 -1.99 -5.29 -15.81
N ALA A 477 -2.11 -5.12 -14.48
CA ALA A 477 -2.65 -6.15 -13.59
C ALA A 477 -4.16 -6.40 -13.78
N LEU A 478 -4.93 -5.37 -14.15
CA LEU A 478 -6.39 -5.42 -14.37
C LEU A 478 -6.81 -5.67 -15.84
N ASP A 479 -5.83 -5.77 -16.76
CA ASP A 479 -6.03 -5.90 -18.22
C ASP A 479 -5.22 -7.10 -18.73
N SER A 480 -5.22 -8.24 -18.00
CA SER A 480 -4.72 -9.50 -18.57
C SER A 480 -5.52 -9.76 -19.84
N GLU A 481 -4.85 -9.72 -21.00
CA GLU A 481 -5.54 -9.64 -22.29
C GLU A 481 -6.67 -10.68 -22.35
N LEU A 482 -7.89 -10.20 -22.61
CA LEU A 482 -8.94 -11.09 -23.11
C LEU A 482 -8.35 -11.70 -24.39
N PRO A 483 -8.34 -13.03 -24.54
CA PRO A 483 -7.79 -13.64 -25.75
C PRO A 483 -8.47 -13.00 -26.98
N PRO A 484 -7.73 -12.75 -28.07
CA PRO A 484 -8.32 -12.23 -29.28
C PRO A 484 -9.44 -13.18 -29.69
N LEU A 485 -10.66 -12.65 -29.71
CA LEU A 485 -11.82 -13.35 -30.23
C LEU A 485 -11.61 -13.52 -31.74
N VAL A 486 -11.07 -14.66 -32.15
CA VAL A 486 -11.07 -15.08 -33.55
C VAL A 486 -12.50 -15.48 -33.88
N PHE A 487 -13.28 -14.51 -34.38
CA PHE A 487 -14.47 -14.84 -35.14
C PHE A 487 -14.06 -14.96 -36.61
N ASN A 488 -14.26 -16.14 -37.19
CA ASN A 488 -14.43 -16.25 -38.63
C ASN A 488 -15.71 -15.47 -38.97
N ASP A 489 -15.53 -14.24 -39.46
CA ASP A 489 -16.59 -13.41 -40.01
C ASP A 489 -17.09 -14.05 -41.32
N GLU A 490 -18.02 -14.98 -41.22
CA GLU A 490 -18.99 -15.22 -42.28
C GLU A 490 -20.40 -15.14 -41.70
N ALA A 491 -21.18 -14.23 -42.27
CA ALA A 491 -22.62 -13.98 -42.06
C ALA A 491 -23.00 -12.96 -40.96
N ALA A 492 -22.92 -11.67 -41.31
CA ALA A 492 -24.03 -10.75 -41.06
C ALA A 492 -24.04 -9.64 -42.12
N SER A 493 -25.11 -9.65 -42.93
CA SER A 493 -25.33 -8.81 -44.10
C SER A 493 -25.59 -7.34 -43.76
N LYS A 494 -25.17 -6.49 -44.70
CA LYS A 494 -25.40 -5.04 -44.75
C LYS A 494 -26.89 -4.70 -44.88
N GLN A 495 -27.36 -3.72 -44.11
CA GLN A 495 -28.31 -2.71 -44.61
C GLN A 495 -28.06 -1.34 -43.93
N PRO A 496 -28.15 -0.22 -44.67
CA PRO A 496 -27.94 1.12 -44.14
C PRO A 496 -29.26 1.78 -43.75
N VAL A 497 -29.26 2.63 -42.72
CA VAL A 497 -30.36 3.58 -42.47
C VAL A 497 -29.79 4.97 -42.18
N ALA A 498 -30.48 5.95 -42.74
CA ALA A 498 -30.10 7.30 -43.06
C ALA A 498 -30.04 8.30 -41.89
N ALA A 499 -29.38 9.42 -42.18
CA ALA A 499 -29.34 10.63 -41.36
C ALA A 499 -30.55 11.55 -41.60
N GLY A 500 -30.97 12.29 -40.56
CA GLY A 500 -31.85 13.45 -40.70
C GLY A 500 -32.39 14.03 -39.39
N ALA A 501 -31.87 15.22 -39.02
CA ALA A 501 -32.44 16.38 -38.28
C ALA A 501 -33.23 16.16 -36.95
N SER A 502 -33.30 17.05 -35.96
CA SER A 502 -33.02 18.49 -35.76
C SER A 502 -32.86 18.78 -34.25
N THR A 503 -32.21 19.90 -33.90
CA THR A 503 -32.12 20.45 -32.53
C THR A 503 -33.33 21.32 -32.17
N PRO A 504 -33.67 21.42 -30.87
CA PRO A 504 -34.10 22.70 -30.32
C PRO A 504 -33.32 23.13 -29.06
N ASP A 505 -33.41 24.44 -28.84
CA ASP A 505 -32.69 25.36 -27.96
C ASP A 505 -32.33 24.94 -26.53
N LYS A 506 -31.13 25.34 -26.11
CA LYS A 506 -30.64 25.32 -24.72
C LYS A 506 -31.13 26.56 -23.96
N PRO A 507 -31.63 26.45 -22.73
CA PRO A 507 -31.71 27.61 -21.85
C PRO A 507 -30.29 28.01 -21.38
N ILE A 508 -30.04 29.32 -21.47
CA ILE A 508 -28.85 30.00 -20.97
C ILE A 508 -28.95 30.05 -19.44
N PHE A 509 -28.01 29.41 -18.74
CA PHE A 509 -27.72 29.68 -17.33
C PHE A 509 -26.32 30.28 -17.18
N LYS A 510 -26.25 31.30 -16.33
CA LYS A 510 -25.10 32.17 -16.05
C LYS A 510 -23.86 31.38 -15.62
N ALA A 511 -22.68 31.87 -16.01
CA ALA A 511 -21.39 31.23 -15.87
C ALA A 511 -20.92 31.09 -14.41
N ASP A 512 -20.77 29.85 -13.95
CA ASP A 512 -19.86 29.48 -12.86
C ASP A 512 -18.46 29.26 -13.46
N ILE A 513 -17.46 30.01 -13.01
CA ILE A 513 -16.08 29.87 -13.47
C ILE A 513 -15.46 28.66 -12.75
N THR A 514 -15.26 27.57 -13.49
CA THR A 514 -14.75 26.29 -12.99
C THR A 514 -13.27 26.10 -13.38
N ARG A 515 -12.38 26.00 -12.40
CA ARG A 515 -10.92 25.91 -12.63
C ARG A 515 -10.38 24.48 -12.69
N ASN A 516 -9.59 24.17 -13.72
CA ASN A 516 -8.90 22.88 -13.86
C ASN A 516 -7.76 22.68 -12.84
N ILE A 517 -7.71 21.55 -12.13
CA ILE A 517 -6.56 21.14 -11.31
C ILE A 517 -5.52 20.39 -12.16
N ARG A 518 -4.29 20.89 -12.20
CA ARG A 518 -3.10 20.17 -12.66
C ARG A 518 -2.42 19.52 -11.46
N VAL A 519 -2.01 18.26 -11.61
CA VAL A 519 -1.18 17.59 -10.61
C VAL A 519 0.24 17.56 -11.13
N LYS A 520 1.18 18.06 -10.33
CA LYS A 520 2.62 18.02 -10.62
C LYS A 520 3.30 17.11 -9.61
N GLU A 521 3.81 15.98 -10.07
CA GLU A 521 4.58 15.08 -9.22
C GLU A 521 6.03 15.57 -9.11
N PHE A 522 6.57 15.50 -7.90
CA PHE A 522 7.96 15.78 -7.61
C PHE A 522 8.62 14.44 -7.25
N PRO A 523 9.15 13.70 -8.24
CA PRO A 523 9.72 12.37 -8.03
C PRO A 523 11.01 12.44 -7.22
N GLU A 524 11.35 11.34 -6.53
CA GLU A 524 12.61 11.14 -5.79
C GLU A 524 13.88 11.02 -6.68
N GLU A 525 13.89 11.64 -7.87
CA GLU A 525 14.78 11.40 -9.02
C GLU A 525 14.59 10.04 -9.74
N LYS A 526 14.76 10.06 -11.07
CA LYS A 526 14.40 9.02 -12.07
C LYS A 526 15.06 7.64 -11.88
N GLY A 527 15.99 7.46 -10.94
CA GLY A 527 16.77 6.23 -10.77
C GLY A 527 16.00 5.06 -10.15
N VAL A 528 15.02 5.34 -9.30
CA VAL A 528 14.26 4.28 -8.60
C VAL A 528 13.13 3.72 -9.46
N ILE A 529 12.62 4.48 -10.44
CA ILE A 529 11.61 4.00 -11.38
C ILE A 529 12.14 2.82 -12.21
N ARG A 530 13.44 2.79 -12.53
CA ARG A 530 14.05 1.69 -13.29
C ARG A 530 14.24 0.43 -12.44
N ILE A 531 14.51 0.59 -11.15
CA ILE A 531 14.69 -0.53 -10.21
C ILE A 531 13.33 -1.10 -9.79
N LEU A 532 12.36 -0.25 -9.43
CA LEU A 532 11.01 -0.71 -9.06
C LEU A 532 10.20 -1.28 -10.23
N ILE A 533 10.47 -0.86 -11.49
CA ILE A 533 9.80 -1.47 -12.66
C ILE A 533 10.45 -2.81 -13.01
N ASN A 534 11.78 -2.94 -12.92
CA ASN A 534 12.44 -4.22 -13.21
C ASN A 534 12.21 -5.24 -12.09
N SER A 535 12.25 -4.85 -10.82
CA SER A 535 12.00 -5.76 -9.69
C SER A 535 10.54 -6.23 -9.56
N PHE A 536 9.60 -5.58 -10.27
CA PHE A 536 8.19 -5.98 -10.29
C PHE A 536 7.81 -6.75 -11.57
N MET A 537 8.68 -6.77 -12.60
CA MET A 537 8.39 -7.36 -13.91
C MET A 537 9.34 -8.48 -14.31
N ASP A 538 10.60 -8.46 -13.84
CA ASP A 538 11.57 -9.51 -14.10
C ASP A 538 11.85 -10.23 -12.79
N GLY A 539 11.40 -11.49 -12.69
CA GLY A 539 11.71 -12.40 -11.59
C GLY A 539 13.17 -12.85 -11.59
N ASP A 540 14.10 -11.90 -11.68
CA ASP A 540 15.53 -12.14 -11.75
C ASP A 540 16.19 -11.79 -10.41
N ILE A 541 16.21 -12.79 -9.53
CA ILE A 541 16.75 -12.73 -8.17
C ILE A 541 18.28 -12.59 -8.15
N ASP A 542 18.97 -12.72 -9.29
CA ASP A 542 20.43 -12.75 -9.32
C ASP A 542 21.10 -11.37 -9.40
N SER A 543 20.38 -10.31 -9.80
CA SER A 543 20.97 -8.95 -9.90
C SER A 543 20.95 -8.13 -8.60
N ALA A 544 20.32 -8.63 -7.54
CA ALA A 544 20.31 -8.01 -6.21
C ALA A 544 21.48 -8.45 -5.30
N LEU A 545 22.30 -9.39 -5.77
CA LEU A 545 23.35 -10.03 -4.96
C LEU A 545 24.74 -9.35 -5.04
N ASP A 546 24.96 -8.41 -5.95
CA ASP A 546 26.28 -7.78 -6.16
C ASP A 546 26.54 -6.51 -5.33
N CYS A 547 25.72 -6.21 -4.32
CA CYS A 547 25.91 -5.07 -3.41
C CYS A 547 26.02 -5.45 -1.92
N ILE A 548 26.53 -6.65 -1.60
CA ILE A 548 26.69 -7.08 -0.20
C ILE A 548 28.15 -7.47 0.10
N PRO A 549 28.89 -6.63 0.86
CA PRO A 549 29.86 -7.15 1.81
C PRO A 549 29.23 -7.09 3.22
N THR A 550 28.98 -8.28 3.78
CA THR A 550 28.82 -8.59 5.21
C THR A 550 27.60 -8.02 5.96
N ALA A 551 26.42 -8.66 5.83
CA ALA A 551 25.37 -8.72 6.86
C ALA A 551 24.32 -9.82 6.57
N GLY A 552 24.76 -11.07 6.36
CA GLY A 552 23.95 -12.16 5.77
C GLY A 552 23.00 -12.94 6.70
N ILE A 553 22.59 -12.42 7.87
CA ILE A 553 21.67 -13.16 8.77
C ILE A 553 20.43 -12.34 9.15
N GLY A 554 20.53 -11.01 9.19
CA GLY A 554 19.40 -10.13 9.56
C GLY A 554 18.33 -10.00 8.47
N ALA A 555 18.73 -9.98 7.20
CA ALA A 555 17.80 -9.82 6.07
C ALA A 555 16.95 -11.09 5.82
N LEU A 556 17.55 -12.28 5.97
CA LEU A 556 16.86 -13.57 5.86
C LEU A 556 15.73 -13.73 6.89
N LEU A 557 15.88 -13.13 8.07
CA LEU A 557 14.85 -13.13 9.11
C LEU A 557 13.77 -12.07 8.89
N HIS A 558 14.07 -11.00 8.17
CA HIS A 558 13.11 -9.94 7.84
C HIS A 558 12.17 -10.36 6.70
N ASP A 559 12.69 -11.06 5.68
CA ASP A 559 11.88 -11.53 4.54
C ASP A 559 10.99 -12.73 4.91
N ALA A 560 11.42 -13.58 5.85
CA ALA A 560 10.60 -14.65 6.42
C ALA A 560 9.43 -14.14 7.29
N VAL A 561 9.46 -12.88 7.73
CA VAL A 561 8.42 -12.26 8.57
C VAL A 561 7.42 -11.46 7.73
N SER A 562 7.75 -11.11 6.49
CA SER A 562 6.90 -10.28 5.61
C SER A 562 6.32 -11.02 4.41
N GLY A 563 6.79 -12.23 4.10
CA GLY A 563 6.23 -13.10 3.06
C GLY A 563 5.94 -14.51 3.61
N GLY A 564 4.83 -15.10 3.17
CA GLY A 564 4.51 -16.50 3.45
C GLY A 564 5.68 -17.43 3.11
N VAL A 565 5.84 -18.47 3.94
CA VAL A 565 6.95 -19.44 3.92
C VAL A 565 7.22 -19.95 2.51
N SER A 566 8.39 -19.62 1.97
CA SER A 566 8.92 -20.24 0.74
C SER A 566 9.87 -21.39 1.10
N ALA A 567 9.87 -22.43 0.26
CA ALA A 567 10.77 -23.60 0.30
C ALA A 567 12.28 -23.24 0.35
N ALA A 568 12.64 -21.98 0.08
CA ALA A 568 13.98 -21.45 0.29
C ALA A 568 14.43 -21.48 1.76
N PHE A 569 13.51 -21.36 2.74
CA PHE A 569 13.84 -21.41 4.16
C PHE A 569 14.23 -22.82 4.62
N GLU A 570 13.53 -23.87 4.13
CA GLU A 570 13.88 -25.26 4.42
C GLU A 570 15.22 -25.68 3.79
N ASN A 571 15.48 -25.28 2.54
CA ASN A 571 16.74 -25.58 1.86
C ASN A 571 17.91 -24.76 2.45
N GLY A 572 17.67 -23.52 2.86
CA GLY A 572 18.67 -22.65 3.49
C GLY A 572 19.13 -23.19 4.85
N LEU A 573 18.18 -23.52 5.74
CA LEU A 573 18.50 -24.08 7.06
C LEU A 573 19.15 -25.47 6.95
N SER A 574 18.66 -26.33 6.04
CA SER A 574 19.25 -27.64 5.77
C SER A 574 20.68 -27.54 5.24
N SER A 575 20.98 -26.55 4.40
CA SER A 575 22.34 -26.32 3.87
C SER A 575 23.32 -25.75 4.91
N LEU A 576 22.82 -24.93 5.85
CA LEU A 576 23.60 -24.34 6.93
C LEU A 576 23.93 -25.35 8.04
N LEU A 577 23.03 -26.30 8.29
CA LEU A 577 23.20 -27.33 9.32
C LEU A 577 23.96 -28.58 8.83
N SER A 578 24.25 -28.69 7.52
CA SER A 578 24.83 -29.92 6.92
C SER A 578 26.26 -29.79 6.36
N ARG A 579 26.93 -28.63 6.44
CA ARG A 579 28.20 -28.42 5.71
C ARG A 579 29.42 -28.27 6.62
N ASP A 580 30.28 -29.29 6.53
CA ASP A 580 31.64 -29.34 7.08
C ASP A 580 32.55 -28.24 6.45
N PRO A 581 33.10 -27.32 7.25
CA PRO A 581 33.86 -26.16 6.76
C PRO A 581 35.14 -26.52 5.99
N HIS A 582 35.68 -27.74 6.15
CA HIS A 582 36.89 -28.16 5.43
C HIS A 582 36.68 -28.29 3.91
N ARG A 583 35.46 -28.58 3.45
CA ARG A 583 35.17 -28.80 2.02
C ARG A 583 35.10 -27.51 1.20
N LEU A 584 34.86 -26.37 1.85
CA LEU A 584 34.76 -25.04 1.21
C LEU A 584 36.13 -24.47 0.83
N LEU A 585 37.16 -24.75 1.63
CA LEU A 585 38.54 -24.31 1.35
C LEU A 585 39.15 -25.07 0.17
N GLU A 586 38.82 -26.35 -0.02
CA GLU A 586 39.27 -27.10 -1.19
C GLU A 586 38.57 -26.68 -2.49
N GLN A 587 37.28 -26.33 -2.43
CA GLN A 587 36.53 -25.88 -3.60
C GLN A 587 36.91 -24.47 -4.05
N SER A 588 37.25 -23.56 -3.13
CA SER A 588 37.73 -22.22 -3.47
C SER A 588 39.15 -22.27 -4.05
N ALA A 589 40.02 -23.14 -3.53
CA ALA A 589 41.38 -23.35 -4.08
C ALA A 589 41.36 -23.92 -5.51
N ARG A 590 40.46 -24.86 -5.82
CA ARG A 590 40.30 -25.40 -7.18
C ARG A 590 39.72 -24.39 -8.17
N ARG A 591 38.83 -23.49 -7.73
CA ARG A 591 38.27 -22.43 -8.58
C ARG A 591 39.29 -21.34 -8.93
N GLN A 592 40.23 -21.02 -8.03
CA GLN A 592 41.29 -20.05 -8.32
C GLN A 592 42.38 -20.57 -9.25
N GLN A 593 42.65 -21.89 -9.28
CA GLN A 593 43.60 -22.49 -10.23
C GLN A 593 43.04 -22.65 -11.65
N GLY A 594 41.72 -22.77 -11.82
CA GLY A 594 41.08 -22.88 -13.15
C GLY A 594 40.95 -21.55 -13.89
N ALA A 595 40.99 -20.41 -13.19
CA ALA A 595 40.78 -19.07 -13.78
C ALA A 595 42.07 -18.37 -14.27
N ARG A 596 43.22 -19.05 -14.25
CA ARG A 596 44.53 -18.48 -14.63
C ARG A 596 45.15 -19.06 -15.91
N ALA A 597 44.41 -19.88 -16.67
CA ALA A 597 44.93 -20.55 -17.87
C ALA A 597 44.41 -19.99 -19.21
N GLU A 598 43.53 -19.00 -19.24
CA GLU A 598 43.03 -18.41 -20.49
C GLU A 598 43.04 -16.88 -20.46
N SER A 599 44.19 -16.29 -20.80
CA SER A 599 44.31 -15.06 -21.61
C SER A 599 45.79 -14.69 -21.78
N SER A 600 46.37 -15.28 -22.83
CA SER A 600 47.35 -14.73 -23.78
C SER A 600 48.38 -13.69 -23.32
N ASP A 601 49.64 -14.09 -23.47
CA ASP A 601 50.69 -13.37 -24.21
C ASP A 601 50.29 -11.99 -24.76
N THR A 602 50.86 -10.93 -24.19
CA THR A 602 51.50 -9.89 -24.99
C THR A 602 52.51 -9.12 -24.14
N GLU A 603 53.76 -9.37 -24.50
CA GLU A 603 55.00 -8.75 -24.06
C GLU A 603 55.07 -7.30 -24.58
N PHE A 604 55.43 -6.31 -23.74
CA PHE A 604 56.64 -5.46 -23.89
C PHE A 604 56.60 -4.17 -23.03
N LYS A 605 57.71 -4.03 -22.28
CA LYS A 605 58.35 -2.85 -21.65
C LYS A 605 57.78 -2.25 -20.36
#